data_AF-A0A812KR71-F1
#
_entry.id   AF-A0A812KR71-F1
#
_cell.length_a   1.000
_cell.length_b   1.000
_cell.length_c   1.000
_cell.angle_alpha   90.00
_cell.angle_beta   90.00
_cell.angle_gamma   90.00
#
_symmetry.space_group_name_H-M   'P 1'
#
loop_
_entity.id
_entity.type
_entity.pdbx_description
1 polymer ?
#
loop_
_entity_poly.entity_id
_entity_poly.type
_entity_poly.pdbx_seq_one_letter_code
_entity_poly.pdbx_strand_id
1 'polypeptide(L)'
;NELVNFDDHLTEGAVACALSHHAALQKVANDSSADWGLILEDDVSLVVPDVDRSISTILEQLPAHWSAVFLGYHNKYGCPHRRSANSSYQRSDEWAEEEPEVEPVFEIHDHNWGLYAWMVKKEAARLLVEELFPISSQVDYAISRFLIT
;
A
#
# COMPACT_ATOMS: atom_id res chain seq x y z
N ASN A 1 20.59 13.28 33.95
CA ASN A 1 19.49 13.52 33.00
C ASN A 1 19.93 13.06 31.62
N GLU A 2 20.03 11.74 31.46
CA GLU A 2 20.04 11.17 30.11
C GLU A 2 18.58 11.07 29.68
N LEU A 3 18.23 11.82 28.63
CA LEU A 3 16.94 11.69 27.98
C LEU A 3 16.86 10.25 27.46
N VAL A 4 15.93 9.49 28.01
CA VAL A 4 15.52 8.21 27.46
C VAL A 4 15.00 8.51 26.06
N ASN A 5 15.76 8.10 25.04
CA ASN A 5 15.29 8.16 23.66
C ASN A 5 14.28 7.02 23.51
N PHE A 6 12.99 7.34 23.65
CA PHE A 6 11.96 6.38 23.30
C PHE A 6 11.95 6.25 21.78
N ASP A 7 12.24 5.06 21.27
CA ASP A 7 11.87 4.73 19.90
C ASP A 7 10.35 4.46 19.90
N ASP A 8 9.55 5.53 19.90
CA ASP A 8 8.09 5.57 20.12
C ASP A 8 7.27 5.15 18.87
N HIS A 9 7.72 4.15 18.12
CA HIS A 9 7.07 3.76 16.85
C HIS A 9 5.66 3.17 16.99
N LEU A 10 5.19 2.88 18.22
CA LEU A 10 3.84 2.41 18.54
C LEU A 10 3.05 3.46 19.33
N THR A 11 2.94 4.67 18.78
CA THR A 11 1.98 5.67 19.29
C THR A 11 0.54 5.13 19.26
N GLU A 12 -0.38 5.76 19.99
CA GLU A 12 -1.81 5.42 19.93
C GLU A 12 -2.34 5.43 18.49
N GLY A 13 -1.90 6.40 17.68
CA GLY A 13 -2.23 6.48 16.25
C GLY A 13 -1.66 5.30 15.45
N ALA A 14 -0.41 4.89 15.71
CA ALA A 14 0.20 3.74 15.04
C ALA A 14 -0.50 2.43 15.42
N VAL A 15 -0.91 2.26 16.68
CA VAL A 15 -1.69 1.10 17.14
C VAL A 15 -3.08 1.11 16.50
N ALA A 16 -3.75 2.27 16.46
CA ALA A 16 -5.06 2.40 15.80
C ALA A 16 -4.97 2.08 14.29
N CYS A 17 -3.95 2.58 13.61
CA CYS A 17 -3.65 2.25 12.21
C CYS A 17 -3.47 0.73 12.04
N ALA A 18 -2.64 0.09 12.87
CA ALA A 18 -2.43 -1.35 12.82
C ALA A 18 -3.71 -2.17 13.03
N LEU A 19 -4.56 -1.76 13.97
CA LEU A 19 -5.86 -2.41 14.22
C LEU A 19 -6.84 -2.21 13.06
N SER A 20 -6.84 -1.04 12.42
CA SER A 20 -7.65 -0.78 11.23
C SER A 20 -7.22 -1.67 10.06
N HIS A 21 -5.91 -1.83 9.82
CA HIS A 21 -5.40 -2.76 8.82
C HIS A 21 -5.73 -4.21 9.15
N HIS A 22 -5.59 -4.63 10.41
CA HIS A 22 -5.99 -5.97 10.85
C HIS A 22 -7.48 -6.22 10.56
N ALA A 23 -8.36 -5.27 10.88
CA ALA A 23 -9.79 -5.38 10.59
C ALA A 23 -10.08 -5.42 9.08
N ALA A 24 -9.37 -4.65 8.26
CA ALA A 24 -9.48 -4.70 6.80
C ALA A 24 -9.03 -6.06 6.24
N LEU A 25 -7.90 -6.58 6.73
CA LEU A 25 -7.39 -7.91 6.36
C LEU A 25 -8.37 -9.02 6.74
N GLN A 26 -8.99 -8.94 7.93
CA GLN A 26 -10.03 -9.88 8.33
C GLN A 26 -11.23 -9.86 7.38
N LYS A 27 -11.63 -8.70 6.86
CA LYS A 27 -12.70 -8.62 5.85
C LYS A 27 -12.30 -9.32 4.56
N VAL A 28 -11.09 -9.05 4.04
CA VAL A 28 -10.59 -9.71 2.81
C VAL A 28 -10.47 -11.23 3.00
N ALA A 29 -9.90 -11.66 4.12
CA ALA A 29 -9.68 -13.08 4.47
C ALA A 29 -10.98 -13.90 4.54
N ASN A 30 -12.06 -13.27 5.00
CA ASN A 30 -13.36 -13.92 5.22
C ASN A 30 -14.37 -13.69 4.09
N ASP A 31 -14.05 -12.87 3.09
CA ASP A 31 -14.93 -12.64 1.95
C ASP A 31 -15.04 -13.91 1.08
N SER A 32 -16.26 -14.36 0.79
CA SER A 32 -16.49 -15.57 -0.03
C SER A 32 -16.65 -15.28 -1.52
N SER A 33 -16.66 -14.01 -1.92
CA SER A 33 -17.01 -13.52 -3.26
C SER A 33 -15.84 -13.01 -4.09
N ALA A 34 -14.73 -12.62 -3.47
CA ALA A 34 -13.55 -12.08 -4.16
C ALA A 34 -12.27 -12.83 -3.78
N ASP A 35 -11.31 -12.97 -4.68
CA ASP A 35 -10.02 -13.67 -4.42
C ASP A 35 -8.94 -12.76 -3.81
N TRP A 36 -9.15 -11.44 -3.86
CA TRP A 36 -8.26 -10.42 -3.34
C TRP A 36 -9.09 -9.18 -2.96
N GLY A 37 -8.49 -8.26 -2.21
CA GLY A 37 -9.12 -6.99 -1.84
C GLY A 37 -8.20 -5.80 -2.07
N LEU A 38 -8.80 -4.65 -2.40
CA LEU A 38 -8.16 -3.34 -2.39
C LEU A 38 -8.45 -2.68 -1.03
N ILE A 39 -7.39 -2.35 -0.29
CA ILE A 39 -7.45 -1.62 0.98
C ILE A 39 -7.01 -0.18 0.70
N LEU A 40 -7.85 0.77 1.11
CA LEU A 40 -7.60 2.20 1.02
C LEU A 40 -7.64 2.79 2.44
N GLU A 41 -6.64 3.59 2.78
CA GLU A 41 -6.70 4.48 3.94
C GLU A 41 -7.77 5.58 3.72
N ASP A 42 -8.33 6.10 4.81
CA ASP A 42 -9.44 7.04 4.78
C ASP A 42 -9.03 8.46 4.35
N ASP A 43 -7.72 8.75 4.37
CA ASP A 43 -7.13 10.00 3.90
C ASP A 43 -6.69 9.97 2.42
N VAL A 44 -6.95 8.87 1.71
CA VAL A 44 -6.81 8.80 0.24
C VAL A 44 -7.78 9.79 -0.40
N SER A 45 -7.24 10.93 -0.83
CA SER A 45 -8.03 12.06 -1.34
C SER A 45 -8.01 12.19 -2.87
N LEU A 46 -7.05 11.56 -3.54
CA LEU A 46 -6.87 11.64 -4.99
C LEU A 46 -6.64 10.24 -5.58
N VAL A 47 -7.34 9.98 -6.69
CA VAL A 47 -7.19 8.76 -7.50
C VAL A 47 -7.02 9.14 -8.96
N VAL A 48 -6.37 8.27 -9.73
CA VAL A 48 -6.31 8.41 -11.19
C VAL A 48 -7.71 8.20 -11.80
N PRO A 49 -8.02 8.84 -12.94
CA PRO A 49 -9.22 8.53 -13.70
C PRO A 49 -9.19 7.06 -14.17
N ASP A 50 -10.37 6.45 -14.33
CA ASP A 50 -10.53 5.07 -14.80
C ASP A 50 -9.76 4.05 -13.95
N VAL A 51 -9.83 4.18 -12.61
CA VAL A 51 -9.08 3.37 -11.64
C VAL A 51 -9.27 1.86 -11.83
N ASP A 52 -10.44 1.42 -12.28
CA ASP A 52 -10.76 0.03 -12.60
C ASP A 52 -9.91 -0.51 -13.77
N ARG A 53 -9.69 0.33 -14.78
CA ARG A 53 -8.80 0.02 -15.90
C ARG A 53 -7.34 -0.01 -15.43
N SER A 54 -6.91 0.97 -14.62
CA SER A 54 -5.55 0.96 -14.06
C SER A 54 -5.27 -0.29 -13.23
N ILE A 55 -6.21 -0.68 -12.37
CA ILE A 55 -6.10 -1.93 -11.58
C ILE A 55 -6.01 -3.14 -12.51
N SER A 56 -6.83 -3.21 -13.55
CA SER A 56 -6.79 -4.31 -14.51
C SER A 56 -5.41 -4.42 -15.20
N THR A 57 -4.85 -3.29 -15.64
CA THR A 57 -3.50 -3.22 -16.22
C THR A 57 -2.40 -3.58 -15.23
N ILE A 58 -2.57 -3.28 -13.93
CA ILE A 58 -1.64 -3.76 -12.89
C ILE A 58 -1.72 -5.27 -12.77
N LEU A 59 -2.93 -5.83 -12.64
CA LEU A 59 -3.15 -7.27 -12.49
C LEU A 59 -2.59 -8.08 -13.67
N GLU A 60 -2.67 -7.56 -14.89
CA GLU A 60 -2.09 -8.16 -16.11
C GLU A 60 -0.56 -8.28 -16.06
N GLN A 61 0.13 -7.43 -15.28
CA GLN A 61 1.58 -7.47 -15.11
C GLN A 61 2.05 -8.42 -14.00
N LEU A 62 1.14 -8.84 -13.12
CA LEU A 62 1.51 -9.62 -11.93
C LEU A 62 1.83 -11.08 -12.28
N PRO A 63 2.81 -11.69 -11.59
CA PRO A 63 2.99 -13.14 -11.68
C PRO A 63 1.78 -13.86 -11.08
N ALA A 64 1.48 -15.07 -11.55
CA ALA A 64 0.33 -15.84 -11.06
C ALA A 64 0.29 -16.01 -9.52
N HIS A 65 1.45 -16.03 -8.87
CA HIS A 65 1.64 -16.27 -7.44
C HIS A 65 1.91 -15.00 -6.61
N TRP A 66 1.50 -13.81 -7.08
CA TRP A 66 1.60 -12.59 -6.27
C TRP A 66 0.81 -12.69 -4.94
N SER A 67 1.27 -11.99 -3.90
CA SER A 67 0.65 -11.98 -2.56
C SER A 67 0.01 -10.63 -2.22
N ALA A 68 0.75 -9.54 -2.42
CA ALA A 68 0.28 -8.18 -2.22
C ALA A 68 0.90 -7.24 -3.27
N VAL A 69 0.23 -6.13 -3.53
CA VAL A 69 0.72 -5.05 -4.41
C VAL A 69 0.55 -3.73 -3.67
N PHE A 70 1.66 -3.04 -3.43
CA PHE A 70 1.64 -1.70 -2.85
C PHE A 70 1.40 -0.70 -3.99
N LEU A 71 0.35 0.11 -3.89
CA LEU A 71 -0.04 1.08 -4.93
C LEU A 71 0.42 2.50 -4.57
N GLY A 72 1.52 2.61 -3.82
CA GLY A 72 2.04 3.83 -3.22
C GLY A 72 1.84 5.09 -4.06
N TYR A 73 1.35 6.14 -3.41
CA TYR A 73 0.71 7.32 -3.99
C TYR A 73 1.63 8.24 -4.84
N HIS A 74 2.92 7.93 -4.93
CA HIS A 74 3.92 8.86 -5.43
C HIS A 74 4.68 8.35 -6.67
N ASN A 75 4.89 9.25 -7.64
CA ASN A 75 5.91 9.01 -8.67
C ASN A 75 7.33 9.03 -8.05
N LYS A 76 8.36 8.84 -8.88
CA LYS A 76 9.78 8.87 -8.48
C LYS A 76 10.23 10.14 -7.73
N TYR A 77 9.39 11.17 -7.65
CA TYR A 77 9.66 12.44 -6.98
C TYR A 77 8.85 12.67 -5.70
N GLY A 78 8.07 11.70 -5.22
CA GLY A 78 7.23 11.92 -4.04
C GLY A 78 5.95 12.73 -4.31
N CYS A 79 5.54 12.87 -5.58
CA CYS A 79 4.37 13.66 -5.98
C CYS A 79 3.21 12.75 -6.40
N PRO A 80 1.95 13.16 -6.20
CA PRO A 80 0.80 12.45 -6.76
C PRO A 80 0.97 12.23 -8.26
N HIS A 81 0.46 11.11 -8.76
CA HIS A 81 0.48 10.82 -10.20
C HIS A 81 -0.14 11.96 -11.01
N ARG A 82 0.49 12.38 -12.12
CA ARG A 82 0.07 13.58 -12.89
C ARG A 82 -1.37 13.56 -13.40
N ARG A 83 -1.91 12.35 -13.60
CA ARG A 83 -3.31 12.14 -14.05
C ARG A 83 -4.32 12.24 -12.91
N SER A 84 -3.89 12.20 -11.65
CA SER A 84 -4.79 12.36 -10.51
C SER A 84 -5.47 13.74 -10.58
N ALA A 85 -6.78 13.76 -10.37
CA ALA A 85 -7.57 14.98 -10.49
C ALA A 85 -7.02 16.11 -9.60
N ASN A 86 -7.14 17.38 -10.03
CA ASN A 86 -6.75 18.56 -9.24
C ASN A 86 -5.27 18.63 -8.78
N SER A 87 -4.34 18.00 -9.49
CA SER A 87 -2.92 18.26 -9.31
C SER A 87 -2.59 19.72 -9.67
N SER A 88 -2.75 20.63 -8.69
CA SER A 88 -2.07 21.94 -8.70
C SER A 88 -0.55 21.79 -8.70
N TYR A 89 -0.05 20.58 -8.46
CA TYR A 89 1.30 20.08 -8.68
C TYR A 89 1.64 19.92 -10.18
N GLN A 90 1.35 20.93 -11.01
CA GLN A 90 1.95 20.99 -12.34
C GLN A 90 3.36 21.56 -12.18
N ARG A 91 4.37 20.67 -12.22
CA ARG A 91 5.76 21.10 -12.45
C ARG A 91 5.78 21.91 -13.74
N SER A 92 6.51 23.02 -13.74
CA SER A 92 6.80 23.82 -14.93
C SER A 92 7.48 22.95 -16.01
N ASP A 93 6.65 22.50 -16.94
CA ASP A 93 6.73 21.99 -18.32
C ASP A 93 8.06 21.79 -19.08
N GLU A 94 9.26 22.02 -18.54
CA GLU A 94 10.47 22.00 -19.38
C GLU A 94 11.16 20.62 -19.50
N TRP A 95 10.80 19.62 -18.68
CA TRP A 95 11.49 18.31 -18.63
C TRP A 95 10.55 17.12 -18.40
N ALA A 96 9.25 17.28 -18.70
CA ALA A 96 8.25 16.25 -18.42
C ALA A 96 8.36 15.11 -19.45
N GLU A 97 9.08 14.04 -19.10
CA GLU A 97 8.94 12.74 -19.76
C GLU A 97 7.45 12.33 -19.72
N GLU A 98 6.95 11.68 -20.78
CA GLU A 98 5.62 11.08 -20.74
C GLU A 98 5.59 9.96 -19.68
N GLU A 99 5.04 10.25 -18.49
CA GLU A 99 4.76 9.19 -17.50
C GLU A 99 3.68 8.24 -18.06
N PRO A 100 3.87 6.91 -17.94
CA PRO A 100 2.89 5.94 -18.43
C PRO A 100 1.56 6.05 -17.69
N GLU A 101 0.50 5.45 -18.24
CA GLU A 101 -0.80 5.34 -17.57
C GLU A 101 -0.72 4.54 -16.26
N VAL A 102 0.09 3.48 -16.28
CA VAL A 102 0.41 2.62 -15.15
C VAL A 102 1.92 2.38 -15.20
N GLU A 103 2.62 2.69 -14.12
CA GLU A 103 4.04 2.38 -13.98
C GLU A 103 4.26 0.85 -13.98
N PRO A 104 5.38 0.35 -14.50
CA PRO A 104 5.67 -1.08 -14.45
C PRO A 104 5.66 -1.58 -13.00
N VAL A 105 5.06 -2.75 -12.77
CA VAL A 105 5.09 -3.40 -11.46
C VAL A 105 6.43 -4.09 -11.28
N PHE A 106 7.10 -3.85 -10.16
CA PHE A 106 8.35 -4.49 -9.80
C PHE A 106 8.19 -5.30 -8.51
N GLU A 107 8.95 -6.39 -8.42
CA GLU A 107 9.02 -7.17 -7.18
C GLU A 107 9.78 -6.38 -6.11
N ILE A 108 9.25 -6.38 -4.89
CA ILE A 108 9.86 -5.71 -3.76
C ILE A 108 10.74 -6.72 -3.02
N HIS A 109 12.03 -6.43 -2.92
CA HIS A 109 13.03 -7.29 -2.26
C HIS A 109 13.50 -6.76 -0.91
N ASP A 110 12.97 -5.63 -0.46
CA ASP A 110 13.30 -5.00 0.82
C ASP A 110 12.05 -4.36 1.45
N HIS A 111 12.11 -4.04 2.73
CA HIS A 111 11.01 -3.46 3.49
C HIS A 111 10.41 -2.25 2.77
N ASN A 112 9.08 -2.12 2.83
CA ASN A 112 8.36 -0.99 2.27
C ASN A 112 7.63 -0.22 3.38
N TRP A 113 7.55 1.10 3.21
CA TRP A 113 6.87 2.02 4.12
C TRP A 113 5.71 2.71 3.40
N GLY A 114 4.63 2.97 4.12
CA GLY A 114 3.40 3.55 3.61
C GLY A 114 2.54 2.54 2.85
N LEU A 115 1.43 2.12 3.47
CA LEU A 115 0.44 1.25 2.83
C LEU A 115 -0.49 2.04 1.92
N TYR A 116 -0.95 3.23 2.34
CA TYR A 116 -1.83 4.16 1.61
C TYR A 116 -2.99 3.43 0.92
N ALA A 117 -2.75 3.02 -0.33
CA ALA A 117 -3.57 2.08 -1.08
C ALA A 117 -2.75 0.83 -1.42
N TRP A 118 -3.31 -0.35 -1.19
CA TRP A 118 -2.65 -1.61 -1.53
C TRP A 118 -3.66 -2.71 -1.78
N MET A 119 -3.26 -3.69 -2.60
CA MET A 119 -4.03 -4.89 -2.87
C MET A 119 -3.41 -6.09 -2.17
N VAL A 120 -4.23 -7.03 -1.72
CA VAL A 120 -3.77 -8.25 -1.06
C VAL A 120 -4.65 -9.44 -1.45
N LYS A 121 -4.03 -10.57 -1.79
CA LYS A 121 -4.75 -11.83 -2.02
C LYS A 121 -5.36 -12.34 -0.72
N LYS A 122 -6.48 -13.04 -0.83
CA LYS A 122 -7.18 -13.65 0.30
C LYS A 122 -6.29 -14.58 1.12
N GLU A 123 -5.47 -15.39 0.44
CA GLU A 123 -4.55 -16.32 1.11
C GLU A 123 -3.50 -15.57 1.91
N ALA A 124 -2.92 -14.50 1.34
CA ALA A 124 -1.97 -13.65 2.04
C ALA A 124 -2.63 -12.90 3.20
N ALA A 125 -3.87 -12.40 3.02
CA ALA A 125 -4.61 -11.73 4.08
C ALA A 125 -4.91 -12.66 5.26
N ARG A 126 -5.28 -13.92 5.00
CA ARG A 126 -5.47 -14.95 6.04
C ARG A 126 -4.17 -15.19 6.81
N LEU A 127 -3.07 -15.41 6.10
CA LEU A 127 -1.77 -15.64 6.70
C LEU A 127 -1.34 -14.47 7.59
N LEU A 128 -1.52 -13.23 7.13
CA LEU A 128 -1.23 -12.03 7.92
C LEU A 128 -2.09 -11.95 9.19
N VAL A 129 -3.39 -12.23 9.10
CA VAL A 129 -4.29 -12.21 10.29
C VAL A 129 -3.88 -13.28 11.31
N GLU A 130 -3.49 -14.46 10.83
CA GLU A 130 -3.17 -15.62 11.68
C GLU A 130 -1.80 -15.51 12.35
N GLU A 131 -0.80 -14.98 11.63
CA GLU A 131 0.61 -15.12 12.01
C GLU A 131 1.36 -13.79 12.25
N LEU A 132 0.88 -12.65 11.72
CA LEU A 132 1.61 -11.39 11.85
C LEU A 132 1.39 -10.71 13.20
N PHE A 133 0.17 -10.81 13.74
CA PHE A 133 -0.21 -10.08 14.96
C PHE A 133 0.03 -10.91 16.22
N PRO A 134 0.47 -10.30 17.34
CA PRO A 134 0.74 -8.87 17.54
C PRO A 134 2.05 -8.38 16.90
N ILE A 135 2.08 -7.13 16.45
CA ILE A 135 3.26 -6.49 15.85
C ILE A 135 4.01 -5.61 16.86
N SER A 136 5.31 -5.42 16.64
CA SER A 136 6.21 -4.59 17.49
C SER A 136 6.78 -3.36 16.76
N SER A 137 6.33 -3.11 15.52
CA SER A 137 6.76 -2.02 14.65
C SER A 137 5.54 -1.37 13.98
N GLN A 138 5.76 -0.34 13.16
CA GLN A 138 4.71 0.17 12.28
C GLN A 138 4.20 -0.93 11.35
N VAL A 139 2.91 -0.87 11.01
CA VAL A 139 2.19 -1.96 10.34
C VAL A 139 2.64 -2.18 8.89
N ASP A 140 3.00 -1.12 8.19
CA ASP A 140 3.58 -1.15 6.85
C ASP A 140 4.91 -1.92 6.81
N TYR A 141 5.81 -1.63 7.74
CA TYR A 141 7.06 -2.35 7.93
C TYR A 141 6.83 -3.80 8.32
N ALA A 142 5.92 -4.06 9.26
CA ALA A 142 5.61 -5.41 9.72
C ALA A 142 5.06 -6.28 8.58
N ILE A 143 4.10 -5.76 7.82
CA ILE A 143 3.48 -6.45 6.68
C ILE A 143 4.50 -6.66 5.56
N SER A 144 5.21 -5.62 5.13
CA SER A 144 6.18 -5.76 4.04
C SER A 144 7.27 -6.76 4.41
N ARG A 145 7.71 -6.76 5.68
CA ARG A 145 8.68 -7.76 6.14
C ARG A 145 8.19 -9.18 6.08
N PHE A 146 6.99 -9.39 6.59
CA PHE A 146 6.40 -10.71 6.66
C PHE A 146 6.18 -11.32 5.27
N LEU A 147 5.89 -10.49 4.26
CA LEU A 147 5.60 -10.94 2.91
C LEU A 147 6.83 -11.15 2.03
N ILE A 148 7.98 -10.57 2.40
CA ILE A 148 9.24 -10.69 1.65
C ILE A 148 10.07 -11.92 2.09
N THR A 149 9.78 -12.48 3.26
CA THR A 149 10.40 -13.72 3.79
C THR A 149 9.85 -14.97 3.14
#